data_AF-A0A2J4XUY8-F1
#
_entry.id   AF-A0A2J4XUY8-F1
#
_cell.length_a   1.000
_cell.length_b   1.000
_cell.length_c   1.000
_cell.angle_alpha   90.00
_cell.angle_beta   90.00
_cell.angle_gamma   90.00
#
_symmetry.space_group_name_H-M   'P 1'
#
loop_
_entity.id
_entity.type
_entity.pdbx_description
1 polymer ?
#
loop_
_entity_poly.entity_id
_entity_poly.type
_entity_poly.pdbx_seq_one_letter_code
_entity_poly.pdbx_strand_id
1 'polypeptide(L)'
;MQRRKETVERLNVLEIYRRRIAIAALHRMKRKTGGHCLSVNMPDSNIQVIEINEESMRKLLQRFERQVRAEFGSESEVFLRKTYMNSLDI
;
A
#
# COMPACT_ATOMS: atom_id res chain seq x y z
N MET A 1 -4.01 23.30 -20.43
CA MET A 1 -2.93 23.45 -19.42
C MET A 1 -3.41 23.15 -17.99
N GLN A 2 -4.52 23.75 -17.53
CA GLN A 2 -5.01 23.61 -16.13
C GLN A 2 -5.33 22.16 -15.69
N ARG A 3 -6.07 21.40 -16.52
CA ARG A 3 -6.45 20.00 -16.23
C ARG A 3 -5.25 19.06 -15.99
N ARG A 4 -4.11 19.34 -16.65
CA ARG A 4 -2.90 18.52 -16.55
C ARG A 4 -2.15 18.79 -15.23
N LYS A 5 -2.10 20.04 -14.76
CA LYS A 5 -1.51 20.40 -13.46
C LYS A 5 -2.25 19.77 -12.28
N GLU A 6 -3.58 19.85 -12.27
CA GLU A 6 -4.40 19.23 -11.20
C GLU A 6 -4.26 17.71 -11.14
N THR A 7 -4.03 17.05 -12.28
CA THR A 7 -3.81 15.60 -12.33
C THR A 7 -2.46 15.23 -11.71
N VAL A 8 -1.41 16.01 -12.01
CA VAL A 8 -0.07 15.81 -11.45
C VAL A 8 -0.04 16.04 -9.94
N GLU A 9 -0.73 17.09 -9.47
CA GLU A 9 -0.81 17.40 -8.05
C GLU A 9 -1.59 16.33 -7.26
N ARG A 10 -2.69 15.82 -7.83
CA ARG A 10 -3.43 14.67 -7.27
C ARG A 10 -2.59 13.39 -7.17
N LEU A 11 -1.83 13.08 -8.22
CA LEU A 11 -0.93 11.92 -8.22
C LEU A 11 0.13 12.06 -7.12
N ASN A 12 0.62 13.28 -6.87
CA ASN A 12 1.60 13.55 -5.83
C ASN A 12 1.04 13.29 -4.42
N VAL A 13 -0.21 13.70 -4.17
CA VAL A 13 -0.89 13.46 -2.88
C VAL A 13 -1.07 11.97 -2.60
N LEU A 14 -1.54 11.20 -3.57
CA LEU A 14 -1.79 9.77 -3.40
C LEU A 14 -0.48 9.00 -3.14
N GLU A 15 0.61 9.42 -3.79
CA GLU A 15 1.95 8.86 -3.57
C GLU A 15 2.48 9.13 -2.15
N ILE A 16 2.24 10.32 -1.62
CA ILE A 16 2.56 10.66 -0.22
C ILE A 16 1.82 9.73 0.74
N TYR A 17 0.52 9.52 0.55
CA TYR A 17 -0.25 8.62 1.39
C TYR A 17 0.23 7.18 1.29
N ARG A 18 0.51 6.66 0.08
CA ARG A 18 1.08 5.31 -0.10
C ARG A 18 2.36 5.13 0.72
N ARG A 19 3.27 6.11 0.64
CA ARG A 19 4.53 6.08 1.39
C ARG A 19 4.29 6.08 2.90
N ARG A 20 3.42 6.95 3.40
CA ARG A 20 3.08 7.04 4.84
C ARG A 20 2.48 5.72 5.34
N ILE A 21 1.55 5.14 4.60
CA ILE A 21 0.91 3.85 4.92
C ILE A 21 1.94 2.72 4.93
N ALA A 22 2.81 2.65 3.91
CA ALA A 22 3.84 1.62 3.82
C ALA A 22 4.80 1.68 5.02
N ILE A 23 5.30 2.88 5.36
CA ILE A 23 6.19 3.10 6.51
C ILE A 23 5.47 2.71 7.82
N ALA A 24 4.25 3.21 8.04
CA ALA A 24 3.47 2.91 9.24
C ALA A 24 3.22 1.39 9.40
N ALA A 25 2.89 0.70 8.31
CA ALA A 25 2.67 -0.74 8.30
C ALA A 25 3.95 -1.52 8.66
N LEU A 26 5.10 -1.14 8.08
CA LEU A 26 6.38 -1.77 8.41
C LEU A 26 6.77 -1.57 9.87
N HIS A 27 6.64 -0.33 10.39
CA HIS A 27 6.89 -0.05 11.79
C HIS A 27 5.98 -0.84 12.72
N ARG A 28 4.69 -0.94 12.39
CA ARG A 28 3.73 -1.75 13.15
C ARG A 28 4.09 -3.23 13.13
N MET A 29 4.48 -3.76 11.97
CA MET A 29 4.92 -5.13 11.83
C MET A 29 6.16 -5.41 12.68
N LYS A 30 7.21 -4.58 12.56
CA LYS A 30 8.42 -4.69 13.39
C LYS A 30 8.12 -4.65 14.88
N ARG A 31 7.22 -3.76 15.33
CA ARG A 31 6.79 -3.71 16.74
C ARG A 31 6.10 -5.00 17.19
N LYS A 32 5.33 -5.66 16.32
CA LYS A 32 4.54 -6.86 16.65
C LYS A 32 5.34 -8.15 16.56
N THR A 33 6.22 -8.29 15.56
CA THR A 33 6.90 -9.54 15.22
C THR A 33 8.41 -9.50 15.44
N GLY A 34 8.97 -8.33 15.78
CA GLY A 34 10.40 -8.13 15.97
C GLY A 34 11.21 -7.97 14.68
N GLY A 35 10.59 -8.13 13.51
CA GLY A 35 11.28 -8.07 12.22
C GLY A 35 10.36 -7.75 11.05
N HIS A 36 10.93 -7.74 9.85
CA HIS A 36 10.18 -7.50 8.61
C HIS A 36 10.06 -8.74 7.72
N CYS A 37 10.23 -9.95 8.27
CA CYS A 37 10.25 -11.19 7.50
C CYS A 37 8.96 -12.00 7.66
N LEU A 38 8.58 -12.70 6.59
CA LEU A 38 7.61 -13.78 6.61
C LEU A 38 8.34 -15.10 6.36
N SER A 39 8.05 -16.12 7.16
CA SER A 39 8.53 -17.48 6.94
C SER A 39 7.39 -18.28 6.33
N VAL A 40 7.63 -18.90 5.17
CA VAL A 40 6.65 -19.71 4.44
C VAL A 40 7.18 -21.14 4.34
N ASN A 41 6.38 -22.08 4.82
CA ASN A 41 6.64 -23.50 4.64
C ASN A 41 6.22 -23.90 3.23
N MET A 42 7.20 -24.31 2.43
CA MET A 42 6.99 -24.79 1.07
C MET A 42 6.57 -26.28 1.09
N PRO A 43 5.84 -26.76 0.06
CA PRO A 43 5.37 -28.14 -0.01
C PRO A 43 6.50 -29.19 -0.04
N ASP A 44 7.70 -28.79 -0.47
CA ASP A 44 8.92 -29.62 -0.49
C ASP A 44 9.64 -29.66 0.87
N SER A 45 8.99 -29.18 1.93
CA SER A 45 9.56 -29.04 3.28
C SER A 45 10.68 -28.00 3.41
N ASN A 46 10.92 -27.18 2.39
CA ASN A 46 11.82 -26.03 2.50
C ASN A 46 11.13 -24.86 3.19
N ILE A 47 11.91 -24.09 3.95
CA ILE A 47 11.43 -22.83 4.54
C ILE A 47 11.95 -21.68 3.69
N GLN A 48 11.03 -20.92 3.08
CA GLN A 48 11.36 -19.69 2.38
C GLN A 48 11.13 -18.48 3.28
N VAL A 49 12.15 -17.64 3.42
CA VAL A 49 12.04 -16.36 4.13
C VAL A 49 11.88 -15.24 3.12
N ILE A 50 10.78 -14.49 3.24
CA ILE A 50 10.47 -13.34 2.39
C ILE A 50 10.65 -12.08 3.24
N GLU A 51 11.55 -11.20 2.81
CA GLU A 51 11.69 -9.89 3.42
C GLU A 51 10.63 -8.93 2.88
N ILE A 52 9.89 -8.29 3.79
CA ILE A 52 8.95 -7.24 3.49
C ILE A 52 9.66 -5.91 3.66
N ASN A 53 9.75 -5.15 2.58
CA ASN A 53 10.27 -3.79 2.57
C ASN A 53 9.19 -2.80 2.07
N GLU A 54 9.57 -1.53 1.94
CA GLU A 54 8.65 -0.48 1.48
C GLU A 54 8.12 -0.77 0.07
N GLU A 55 8.96 -1.32 -0.81
CA GLU A 55 8.56 -1.68 -2.17
C GLU A 55 7.49 -2.77 -2.19
N SER A 56 7.64 -3.82 -1.36
CA SER A 56 6.64 -4.88 -1.19
C SER A 56 5.30 -4.29 -0.74
N MET A 57 5.32 -3.38 0.25
CA MET A 57 4.11 -2.71 0.73
C MET A 57 3.47 -1.81 -0.34
N ARG A 58 4.29 -1.10 -1.13
CA ARG A 58 3.80 -0.30 -2.26
C ARG A 58 3.14 -1.14 -3.34
N LYS A 59 3.73 -2.29 -3.70
CA LYS A 59 3.14 -3.23 -4.66
C LYS A 59 1.80 -3.78 -4.18
N LEU A 60 1.68 -4.08 -2.88
CA LEU A 60 0.41 -4.49 -2.26
C LEU A 60 -0.66 -3.39 -2.36
N LEU A 61 -0.31 -2.14 -2.04
CA LEU A 61 -1.22 -1.00 -2.18
C LEU A 61 -1.65 -0.80 -3.65
N GLN A 62 -0.74 -0.90 -4.60
CA GLN A 62 -1.07 -0.80 -6.03
C GLN A 62 -2.01 -1.92 -6.49
N ARG A 63 -1.84 -3.14 -5.97
CA ARG A 63 -2.74 -4.27 -6.24
C ARG A 63 -4.13 -3.99 -5.67
N PHE A 64 -4.21 -3.53 -4.42
CA PHE A 64 -5.48 -3.13 -3.80
C PHE A 64 -6.19 -2.06 -4.64
N GLU A 65 -5.48 -1.01 -5.05
CA GLU A 65 -6.09 0.04 -5.88
C GLU A 65 -6.58 -0.46 -7.23
N ARG A 66 -5.88 -1.43 -7.83
CA ARG A 66 -6.35 -2.06 -9.08
C ARG A 66 -7.67 -2.79 -8.86
N GLN A 67 -7.82 -3.50 -7.73
CA GLN A 67 -9.06 -4.17 -7.37
C GLN A 67 -10.19 -3.16 -7.14
N VAL A 68 -9.93 -2.10 -6.39
CA VAL A 68 -10.93 -1.04 -6.16
C VAL A 68 -11.36 -0.38 -7.46
N ARG A 69 -10.43 -0.09 -8.39
CA ARG A 69 -10.79 0.47 -9.70
C ARG A 69 -11.63 -0.49 -10.54
N ALA A 70 -11.38 -1.79 -10.44
CA ALA A 70 -12.17 -2.81 -11.14
C ALA A 70 -13.59 -2.94 -10.57
N GLU A 71 -13.77 -2.74 -9.26
CA GLU A 71 -15.05 -2.89 -8.58
C GLU A 71 -15.91 -1.62 -8.63
N PHE A 72 -15.31 -0.45 -8.37
CA PHE A 72 -16.03 0.83 -8.20
C PHE A 72 -15.97 1.75 -9.43
N GLY A 73 -15.23 1.40 -10.48
CA GLY A 73 -15.14 2.19 -11.71
C GLY A 73 -14.81 3.66 -11.44
N SER A 74 -15.75 4.56 -11.79
CA SER A 74 -15.60 6.01 -11.62
C SER A 74 -15.58 6.49 -10.16
N GLU A 75 -16.14 5.74 -9.22
CA GLU A 75 -16.16 6.12 -7.79
C GLU A 75 -14.87 5.74 -7.05
N SER A 76 -14.01 4.96 -7.71
CA SER A 76 -12.79 4.41 -7.12
C SER A 76 -11.83 5.49 -6.59
N GLU A 77 -11.68 6.62 -7.27
CA GLU A 77 -10.73 7.67 -6.87
C GLU A 77 -11.14 8.34 -5.55
N VAL A 78 -12.44 8.62 -5.38
CA VAL A 78 -12.99 9.19 -4.14
C VAL A 78 -12.86 8.20 -2.99
N PHE A 79 -13.17 6.92 -3.24
CA PHE A 79 -13.05 5.86 -2.25
C PHE A 79 -11.59 5.67 -1.78
N LEU A 80 -10.64 5.59 -2.72
CA LEU A 80 -9.22 5.42 -2.41
C LEU A 80 -8.69 6.58 -1.58
N ARG A 81 -9.03 7.82 -1.97
CA ARG A 81 -8.61 9.01 -1.23
C ARG A 81 -9.15 8.99 0.21
N LYS A 82 -10.45 8.74 0.39
CA LYS A 82 -11.07 8.67 1.72
C LYS A 82 -10.45 7.58 2.59
N THR A 83 -10.25 6.40 2.01
CA THR A 83 -9.61 5.26 2.68
C THR A 83 -8.19 5.59 3.14
N TYR A 84 -7.37 6.15 2.25
CA TYR A 84 -5.98 6.48 2.56
C TYR A 84 -5.86 7.60 3.60
N MET A 85 -6.73 8.62 3.54
CA MET A 85 -6.76 9.69 4.54
C MET A 85 -7.07 9.15 5.94
N ASN A 86 -8.00 8.21 6.06
CA ASN A 86 -8.41 7.62 7.34
C ASN A 86 -7.45 6.55 7.88
N SER A 87 -6.57 6.01 7.03
CA SER A 87 -5.69 4.88 7.40
C SER A 87 -4.51 5.24 8.30
N LEU A 88 -4.28 6.53 8.54
CA LEU A 88 -3.13 7.04 9.31
C LEU A 88 -3.46 7.42 10.76
N ASP A 89 -4.73 7.33 11.18
CA ASP A 89 -5.22 7.61 12.54
C ASP A 89 -5.17 6.35 13.46
N ILE A 90 -4.06 5.60 13.46
CA ILE A 90 -3.92 4.35 14.25
C ILE A 90 -2.58 4.28 14.99
#